data_AF-A0A2W1CM62-F1
#
_entry.id   AF-A0A2W1CM62-F1
#
_cell.length_a   1.000
_cell.length_b   1.000
_cell.length_c   1.000
_cell.angle_alpha   90.00
_cell.angle_beta   90.00
_cell.angle_gamma   90.00
#
_symmetry.space_group_name_H-M   'P 1'
#
loop_
_entity.id
_entity.type
_entity.pdbx_description
1 polymer ?
#
loop_
_entity_poly.entity_id
_entity_poly.type
_entity_poly.pdbx_seq_one_letter_code
_entity_poly.pdbx_strand_id
1 'polypeptide(L)'
;MLKLLRIPRTSGSSRSAIEYFDHLQIYPGSKTTHFQRIHRDSGIEYEDMLFFDDESRNKNVEVLGVTMQLIKDGVTRDEIDRGVQAWRKRHGKTKATDS
;
A
#
# COMPACT_ATOMS: atom_id res chain seq x y z
N MET A 1 11.49 13.22 8.86
CA MET A 1 10.62 12.50 9.83
C MET A 1 10.85 10.99 9.80
N LEU A 2 10.60 10.27 8.70
CA LEU A 2 10.73 8.79 8.67
C LEU A 2 12.15 8.24 8.96
N LYS A 3 13.20 9.01 8.63
CA LYS A 3 14.61 8.66 8.96
C LYS A 3 14.89 8.67 10.48
N LEU A 4 14.11 9.43 11.25
CA LEU A 4 14.31 9.60 12.68
C LEU A 4 13.38 8.70 13.51
N LEU A 5 12.23 8.32 12.95
CA LEU A 5 11.29 7.40 13.59
C LEU A 5 11.90 5.98 13.64
N ARG A 6 11.98 5.40 14.83
CA ARG A 6 12.53 4.06 15.07
C ARG A 6 11.41 3.07 15.35
N ILE A 7 11.42 1.93 14.67
CA ILE A 7 10.51 0.81 14.91
C ILE A 7 11.25 -0.20 15.81
N PRO A 8 10.75 -0.46 17.03
CA PRO A 8 11.35 -1.44 17.93
C PRO A 8 11.19 -2.85 17.34
N ARG A 9 12.21 -3.68 17.53
CA ARG A 9 12.19 -5.10 17.15
C ARG A 9 12.06 -5.93 18.43
N THR A 10 11.42 -7.09 18.33
CA THR A 10 11.31 -8.05 19.45
C THR A 10 12.68 -8.57 19.91
N SER A 11 13.67 -8.57 19.03
CA SER A 11 15.08 -8.82 19.32
C SER A 11 15.98 -7.98 18.42
N GLY A 12 17.12 -7.52 18.95
CA GLY A 12 18.10 -6.70 18.24
C GLY A 12 17.82 -5.19 18.26
N SER A 13 18.61 -4.43 17.48
CA SER A 13 18.52 -2.97 17.41
C SER A 13 17.30 -2.49 16.61
N SER A 14 16.72 -1.35 17.01
CA SER A 14 15.60 -0.74 16.29
C SER A 14 15.98 -0.32 14.87
N ARG A 15 15.02 -0.43 13.95
CA ARG A 15 15.19 -0.07 12.53
C ARG A 15 14.55 1.29 12.25
N SER A 16 15.11 2.11 11.36
CA SER A 16 14.41 3.34 11.00
C SER A 16 13.20 3.03 10.12
N ALA A 17 12.09 3.76 10.31
CA ALA A 17 10.83 3.49 9.63
C ALA A 17 10.97 3.59 8.11
N ILE A 18 11.83 4.48 7.61
CA ILE A 18 12.08 4.65 6.17
C ILE A 18 12.59 3.37 5.49
N GLU A 19 13.27 2.49 6.24
CA GLU A 19 13.85 1.26 5.68
C GLU A 19 12.81 0.16 5.39
N TYR A 20 11.55 0.36 5.76
CA TYR A 20 10.45 -0.54 5.43
C TYR A 20 9.80 -0.23 4.08
N PHE A 21 10.29 0.80 3.38
CA PHE A 21 9.72 1.26 2.11
C PHE A 21 10.78 1.23 1.01
N ASP A 22 10.60 0.37 0.01
CA ASP A 22 11.54 0.22 -1.10
C ASP A 22 11.39 1.33 -2.15
N HIS A 23 10.15 1.77 -2.41
CA HIS A 23 9.84 2.81 -3.39
C HIS A 23 9.05 3.95 -2.76
N LEU A 24 9.61 5.16 -2.77
CA LEU A 24 9.02 6.36 -2.16
C LEU A 24 8.69 7.43 -3.22
N GLN A 25 7.41 7.76 -3.36
CA GLN A 25 6.93 8.87 -4.18
C GLN A 25 6.27 9.94 -3.30
N ILE A 26 7.07 10.81 -2.69
CA ILE A 26 6.63 11.86 -1.75
C ILE A 26 6.93 13.23 -2.34
N TYR A 27 5.98 13.77 -3.10
CA TYR A 27 6.01 15.12 -3.67
C TYR A 27 4.59 15.50 -4.14
N PRO A 28 4.29 16.78 -4.40
CA PRO A 28 2.98 17.18 -4.93
C PRO A 28 2.71 16.61 -6.34
N GLY A 29 1.51 16.05 -6.56
CA GLY A 29 1.14 15.45 -7.85
C GLY A 29 -0.12 14.59 -7.76
N SER A 30 -0.54 14.02 -8.88
CA SER A 30 -1.64 13.05 -8.91
C SER A 30 -1.15 11.67 -8.50
N LYS A 31 -1.98 10.91 -7.77
CA LYS A 31 -1.63 9.53 -7.36
C LYS A 31 -1.39 8.62 -8.57
N THR A 32 -2.05 8.85 -9.70
CA THR A 32 -1.77 8.18 -10.98
C THR A 32 -0.30 8.29 -11.37
N THR A 33 0.30 9.49 -11.32
CA THR A 33 1.72 9.69 -11.65
C THR A 33 2.64 9.00 -10.64
N HIS A 34 2.25 8.95 -9.37
CA HIS A 34 3.03 8.25 -8.35
C HIS A 34 3.01 6.74 -8.60
N PHE A 35 1.84 6.17 -8.89
CA PHE A 35 1.67 4.75 -9.22
C PHE A 35 2.40 4.35 -10.49
N GLN A 36 2.40 5.20 -11.54
CA GLN A 36 3.18 4.96 -12.75
C GLN A 36 4.68 4.82 -12.47
N ARG A 37 5.22 5.65 -11.57
CA ARG A 37 6.63 5.55 -11.17
C ARG A 37 6.89 4.34 -10.28
N ILE A 38 6.00 4.03 -9.35
CA ILE A 38 6.11 2.82 -8.53
C ILE A 38 6.11 1.58 -9.41
N HIS A 39 5.16 1.45 -10.34
CA HIS A 39 5.09 0.34 -11.30
C HIS A 39 6.38 0.22 -12.11
N ARG A 40 6.89 1.32 -12.67
CA ARG A 40 8.15 1.33 -13.40
C ARG A 40 9.34 0.87 -12.54
N ASP A 41 9.43 1.34 -11.31
CA ASP A 41 10.59 1.10 -10.45
C ASP A 41 10.54 -0.27 -9.75
N SER A 42 9.34 -0.80 -9.46
CA SER A 42 9.14 -2.09 -8.80
C SER A 42 8.90 -3.26 -9.75
N GLY A 43 8.42 -3.00 -10.97
CA GLY A 43 7.99 -4.02 -11.93
C GLY A 43 6.73 -4.78 -11.52
N ILE A 44 6.01 -4.32 -10.48
CA ILE A 44 4.76 -4.95 -10.01
C ILE A 44 3.60 -4.44 -10.88
N GLU A 45 2.77 -5.35 -11.37
CA GLU A 45 1.55 -5.02 -12.12
C GLU A 45 0.54 -4.28 -11.24
N TYR A 46 -0.23 -3.36 -11.80
CA TYR A 46 -1.18 -2.54 -11.03
C TYR A 46 -2.23 -3.39 -10.31
N GLU A 47 -2.66 -4.48 -10.93
CA GLU A 47 -3.61 -5.46 -10.41
C GLU A 47 -3.09 -6.16 -9.15
N ASP A 48 -1.78 -6.20 -8.92
CA ASP A 48 -1.19 -6.76 -7.71
C ASP A 48 -0.90 -5.68 -6.64
N MET A 49 -1.36 -4.44 -6.86
CA MET A 49 -1.21 -3.33 -5.89
C MET A 49 -2.50 -3.07 -5.10
N LEU A 50 -2.32 -2.87 -3.78
CA LEU A 50 -3.36 -2.45 -2.84
C LEU A 50 -2.98 -1.10 -2.22
N PHE A 51 -3.88 -0.13 -2.33
CA PHE A 51 -3.63 1.26 -1.95
C PHE A 51 -4.58 1.72 -0.84
N PHE A 52 -4.02 2.20 0.28
CA PHE A 52 -4.77 2.76 1.40
C PHE A 52 -4.63 4.28 1.41
N ASP A 53 -5.75 4.99 1.40
CA ASP A 53 -5.78 6.46 1.42
C ASP A 53 -7.13 6.95 1.96
N ASP A 54 -7.14 8.08 2.65
CA ASP A 54 -8.33 8.67 3.26
C ASP A 54 -9.08 9.63 2.34
N GLU A 55 -8.46 10.00 1.22
CA GLU A 55 -9.00 10.96 0.28
C GLU A 55 -9.69 10.25 -0.89
N SER A 56 -11.03 10.29 -0.88
CA SER A 56 -11.89 9.62 -1.85
C SER A 56 -11.61 9.96 -3.32
N ARG A 57 -11.10 11.17 -3.62
CA ARG A 57 -10.77 11.57 -5.00
C ARG A 57 -9.61 10.74 -5.58
N ASN A 58 -8.78 10.13 -4.73
CA ASN A 58 -7.67 9.28 -5.14
C ASN A 58 -8.11 7.90 -5.63
N LYS A 59 -9.42 7.58 -5.60
CA LYS A 59 -10.00 6.39 -6.25
C LYS A 59 -9.74 6.34 -7.77
N ASN A 60 -9.40 7.46 -8.39
CA ASN A 60 -9.06 7.52 -9.81
C ASN A 60 -7.89 6.59 -10.21
N VAL A 61 -7.04 6.17 -9.25
CA VAL A 61 -5.98 5.18 -9.52
C VAL A 61 -6.51 3.80 -9.89
N GLU A 62 -7.77 3.48 -9.56
CA GLU A 62 -8.37 2.19 -9.92
C GLU A 62 -8.51 2.01 -11.44
N VAL A 63 -8.50 3.10 -12.22
CA VAL A 63 -8.47 3.05 -13.69
C VAL A 63 -7.19 2.37 -14.20
N LEU A 64 -6.11 2.37 -13.40
CA LEU A 64 -4.87 1.67 -13.73
C LEU A 64 -4.93 0.16 -13.41
N GLY A 65 -5.91 -0.31 -12.64
CA GLY A 65 -5.99 -1.70 -12.14
C GLY A 65 -5.70 -1.87 -10.64
N VAL A 66 -5.22 -0.81 -9.98
CA VAL A 66 -4.95 -0.79 -8.53
C VAL A 66 -6.25 -1.01 -7.73
N THR A 67 -6.19 -1.79 -6.65
CA THR A 67 -7.29 -1.87 -5.68
C THR A 67 -7.16 -0.77 -4.64
N MET A 68 -8.19 0.08 -4.47
CA MET A 68 -8.18 1.16 -3.48
C MET A 68 -9.04 0.83 -2.25
N GLN A 69 -8.45 0.94 -1.07
CA GLN A 69 -9.11 0.88 0.23
C GLN A 69 -9.22 2.29 0.82
N LEU A 70 -10.44 2.85 0.79
CA LEU A 70 -10.75 4.14 1.43
C LEU A 70 -10.83 3.95 2.94
N ILE A 71 -9.94 4.59 3.68
CA ILE A 71 -9.89 4.55 5.15
C ILE A 71 -10.33 5.89 5.74
N LYS A 72 -10.76 5.93 7.00
CA LYS A 72 -11.16 7.19 7.65
C LYS A 72 -10.21 7.61 8.77
N ASP A 73 -9.84 6.66 9.61
CA ASP A 73 -9.11 6.93 10.86
C ASP A 73 -7.70 6.34 10.84
N GLY A 74 -7.05 6.41 9.67
CA GLY A 74 -5.71 5.86 9.45
C GLY A 74 -5.69 4.34 9.29
N VAL A 75 -4.47 3.82 9.13
CA VAL A 75 -4.26 2.40 8.82
C VAL A 75 -4.21 1.60 10.13
N THR A 76 -5.17 0.69 10.28
CA THR A 76 -5.22 -0.31 11.37
C THR A 76 -5.06 -1.72 10.81
N ARG A 77 -4.85 -2.72 11.67
CA ARG A 77 -4.82 -4.13 11.23
C ARG A 77 -6.12 -4.51 10.53
N ASP A 78 -7.25 -4.13 11.08
CA ASP A 78 -8.56 -4.43 10.48
C ASP A 78 -8.73 -3.76 9.11
N GLU A 79 -8.20 -2.54 8.91
CA GLU A 79 -8.21 -1.91 7.58
C GLU A 79 -7.33 -2.67 6.59
N ILE A 80 -6.13 -3.10 7.02
CA ILE A 80 -5.26 -3.94 6.19
C ILE A 80 -5.98 -5.23 5.79
N ASP A 81 -6.61 -5.92 6.74
CA ASP A 81 -7.31 -7.18 6.49
C ASP A 81 -8.49 -6.97 5.53
N ARG A 82 -9.28 -5.90 5.72
CA ARG A 82 -10.36 -5.52 4.79
C ARG A 82 -9.82 -5.25 3.39
N GLY A 83 -8.74 -4.50 3.26
CA GLY A 83 -8.12 -4.20 1.97
C GLY A 83 -7.63 -5.46 1.26
N VAL A 84 -6.95 -6.36 1.98
CA VAL A 84 -6.45 -7.64 1.42
C VAL A 84 -7.62 -8.53 0.98
N GLN A 85 -8.69 -8.60 1.76
CA GLN A 85 -9.90 -9.34 1.38
C GLN A 85 -10.57 -8.76 0.14
N ALA A 86 -10.68 -7.42 0.05
CA ALA A 86 -11.25 -6.74 -1.12
C ALA A 86 -10.42 -7.01 -2.38
N TRP A 87 -9.10 -6.91 -2.28
CA TRP A 87 -8.17 -7.25 -3.37
C TRP A 87 -8.33 -8.71 -3.80
N ARG A 88 -8.28 -9.67 -2.87
CA ARG A 88 -8.48 -11.10 -3.18
C ARG A 88 -9.80 -11.36 -3.91
N LYS A 89 -10.89 -10.75 -3.45
CA LYS A 89 -12.21 -10.86 -4.07
C LYS A 89 -12.23 -10.33 -5.49
N ARG A 90 -11.60 -9.17 -5.74
CA ARG A 90 -11.50 -8.54 -7.08
C ARG A 90 -10.71 -9.41 -8.07
N HIS A 91 -9.68 -10.11 -7.59
CA HIS A 91 -8.78 -10.90 -8.43
C HIS A 91 -9.08 -12.41 -8.42
N GLY A 92 -10.22 -12.85 -7.88
CA GLY A 92 -10.59 -14.28 -7.85
C GLY A 92 -9.67 -15.15 -6.98
N LYS A 93 -8.83 -14.54 -6.14
CA LYS A 93 -7.87 -15.20 -5.23
C LYS A 93 -8.56 -15.56 -3.90
N THR A 94 -9.72 -16.22 -3.96
CA THR A 94 -10.59 -16.49 -2.79
C THR A 94 -10.22 -17.72 -1.97
N LYS A 95 -9.28 -18.55 -2.44
CA LYS A 95 -8.71 -19.62 -1.61
C LYS A 95 -7.56 -19.07 -0.80
N ALA A 96 -7.69 -19.11 0.53
CA ALA A 96 -6.51 -19.13 1.38
C ALA A 96 -5.66 -20.33 0.92
N THR A 97 -4.40 -20.10 0.59
CA THR A 97 -3.41 -21.17 0.67
C THR A 97 -3.35 -21.58 2.13
N ASP A 98 -4.11 -22.61 2.48
CA ASP A 98 -3.88 -23.40 3.68
C ASP A 98 -2.49 -24.01 3.54
N SER A 99 -1.57 -23.64 4.43
CA SER A 99 -0.27 -24.28 4.62
C SER A 99 0.13 -24.15 6.07
#